data_AF-A0A838R2L5-F1
#
_entry.id   AF-A0A838R2L5-F1
#
_cell.length_a   1.000
_cell.length_b   1.000
_cell.length_c   1.000
_cell.angle_alpha   90.00
_cell.angle_beta   90.00
_cell.angle_gamma   90.00
#
_symmetry.space_group_name_H-M   'P 1'
#
loop_
_entity.id
_entity.type
_entity.pdbx_description
1 polymer ?
#
loop_
_entity_poly.entity_id
_entity_poly.type
_entity_poly.pdbx_seq_one_letter_code
_entity_poly.pdbx_strand_id
1 'polypeptide(L)'
;MPKDPQINLGRFHFRPAAIAMDGRPPLEEWKGPLQFALWCQRASPWWIGDLINSGEDHFGEEFAAILGGTLSTEMVSRYASVARRVPARNRRPKLSWSAHAAVARLEDHLQRRMLALAEKEGWNSDDLQKKVRELVAELKNKA
;
A
#
# COMPACT_ATOMS: atom_id res chain seq x y z
N MET A 1 -29.10 7.76 11.75
CA MET A 1 -27.71 7.96 11.31
C MET A 1 -27.14 6.62 10.90
N PRO A 2 -26.44 6.50 9.76
CA PRO A 2 -25.71 5.28 9.44
C PRO A 2 -24.76 4.98 10.60
N LYS A 3 -24.71 3.72 11.06
CA LYS A 3 -23.68 3.32 12.02
C LYS A 3 -22.34 3.38 11.32
N ASP A 4 -21.32 3.93 11.98
CA ASP A 4 -19.95 3.89 11.48
C ASP A 4 -19.56 2.44 11.14
N PRO A 5 -18.75 2.22 10.09
CA PRO A 5 -18.29 0.89 9.75
C PRO A 5 -17.47 0.32 10.91
N GLN A 6 -17.72 -0.94 11.23
CA GLN A 6 -17.08 -1.63 12.34
C GLN A 6 -16.64 -3.03 11.91
N ILE A 7 -15.42 -3.42 12.31
CA ILE A 7 -14.90 -4.79 12.16
C ILE A 7 -14.60 -5.32 13.56
N ASN A 8 -15.01 -6.55 13.85
CA ASN A 8 -14.83 -7.18 15.15
C ASN A 8 -13.84 -8.34 15.05
N LEU A 9 -12.84 -8.35 15.94
CA LEU A 9 -11.94 -9.48 16.14
C LEU A 9 -11.98 -9.87 17.61
N GLY A 10 -12.83 -10.85 17.93
CA GLY A 10 -13.12 -11.21 19.32
C GLY A 10 -13.67 -10.01 20.09
N ARG A 11 -13.02 -9.70 21.22
CA ARG A 11 -13.37 -8.57 22.10
C ARG A 11 -12.90 -7.20 21.60
N PHE A 12 -12.32 -7.12 20.41
CA PHE A 12 -11.77 -5.89 19.84
C PHE A 12 -12.65 -5.38 18.70
N HIS A 13 -13.09 -4.14 18.80
CA HIS A 13 -13.99 -3.49 17.84
C HIS A 13 -13.26 -2.35 17.13
N PHE A 14 -12.83 -2.59 15.89
CA PHE A 14 -12.19 -1.61 15.03
C PHE A 14 -13.22 -0.65 14.47
N ARG A 15 -12.96 0.65 14.65
CA ARG A 15 -13.73 1.78 14.12
C ARG A 15 -12.80 2.69 13.31
N PRO A 16 -13.31 3.64 12.53
CA PRO A 16 -12.48 4.45 11.62
C PRO A 16 -11.28 5.15 12.28
N ALA A 17 -11.39 5.57 13.54
CA ALA A 17 -10.33 6.29 14.25
C ALA A 17 -10.10 5.78 15.68
N ALA A 18 -10.61 4.58 16.03
CA ALA A 18 -10.50 4.04 17.38
C ALA A 18 -10.64 2.52 17.41
N ILE A 19 -10.20 1.92 18.52
CA ILE A 19 -10.55 0.55 18.89
C ILE A 19 -11.29 0.59 20.22
N ALA A 20 -12.41 -0.10 20.32
CA ALA A 20 -13.10 -0.34 21.59
C ALA A 20 -12.89 -1.80 22.01
N MET A 21 -12.96 -2.07 23.31
CA MET A 21 -12.77 -3.42 23.85
C MET A 21 -13.88 -3.80 24.82
N ASP A 22 -14.31 -5.06 24.75
CA ASP A 22 -15.19 -5.65 25.75
C ASP A 22 -14.39 -6.02 27.01
N GLY A 23 -14.60 -5.24 28.07
CA GLY A 23 -13.94 -5.43 29.36
C GLY A 23 -12.42 -5.33 29.26
N ARG A 24 -11.72 -6.32 29.85
CA ARG A 24 -10.25 -6.43 29.82
C ARG A 24 -9.87 -7.74 29.10
N PRO A 25 -9.61 -7.70 27.78
CA PRO A 25 -9.16 -8.88 27.06
C PRO A 25 -7.85 -9.43 27.64
N PRO A 26 -7.72 -10.75 27.81
CA PRO A 26 -6.51 -11.35 28.32
C PRO A 26 -5.37 -11.20 27.29
N LEU A 27 -4.11 -11.19 27.76
CA LEU A 27 -2.95 -10.75 26.98
C LEU A 27 -2.75 -11.56 25.68
N GLU A 28 -3.06 -12.85 25.72
CA GLU A 28 -2.98 -13.78 24.61
C GLU A 28 -3.86 -13.39 23.41
N GLU A 29 -4.98 -12.67 23.65
CA GLU A 29 -5.89 -12.24 22.60
C GLU A 29 -5.37 -11.02 21.80
N TRP A 30 -4.34 -10.31 22.28
CA TRP A 30 -3.88 -9.04 21.69
C TRP A 30 -3.10 -9.21 20.38
N LYS A 31 -2.42 -10.35 20.21
CA LYS A 31 -1.52 -10.57 19.08
C LYS A 31 -2.27 -10.51 17.74
N GLY A 32 -3.45 -11.14 17.65
CA GLY A 32 -4.26 -11.19 16.43
C GLY A 32 -4.72 -9.81 15.95
N PRO A 33 -5.45 -9.03 16.77
CA PRO A 33 -5.88 -7.67 16.45
C PRO A 33 -4.73 -6.74 16.07
N LEU A 34 -3.59 -6.80 16.79
CA LEU A 34 -2.41 -6.01 16.46
C LEU A 34 -1.84 -6.41 15.08
N GLN A 35 -1.70 -7.70 14.81
CA GLN A 35 -1.25 -8.20 13.51
C GLN A 35 -2.18 -7.79 12.38
N PHE A 36 -3.50 -7.86 12.61
CA PHE A 36 -4.51 -7.42 11.65
C PHE A 36 -4.39 -5.91 11.36
N ALA A 37 -4.29 -5.08 12.40
CA ALA A 37 -4.12 -3.63 12.24
C ALA A 37 -2.87 -3.29 11.40
N LEU A 38 -1.74 -3.94 11.71
CA LEU A 38 -0.49 -3.78 10.98
C LEU A 38 -0.59 -4.28 9.53
N TRP A 39 -1.33 -5.36 9.30
CA TRP A 39 -1.58 -5.88 7.96
C TRP A 39 -2.42 -4.90 7.13
N CYS A 40 -3.55 -4.42 7.67
CA CYS A 40 -4.39 -3.42 7.03
C CYS A 40 -3.61 -2.14 6.73
N GLN A 41 -2.81 -1.64 7.67
CA GLN A 41 -1.99 -0.45 7.48
C GLN A 41 -0.99 -0.57 6.32
N ARG A 42 -0.41 -1.76 6.11
CA ARG A 42 0.52 -2.00 4.99
C ARG A 42 -0.17 -2.34 3.68
N ALA A 43 -1.32 -3.00 3.74
CA ALA A 43 -2.00 -3.55 2.57
C ALA A 43 -3.02 -2.57 1.95
N SER A 44 -3.63 -1.68 2.73
CA SER A 44 -4.70 -0.80 2.24
C SER A 44 -4.31 0.10 1.07
N PRO A 45 -3.09 0.68 0.98
CA PRO A 45 -2.69 1.43 -0.22
C PRO A 45 -2.70 0.59 -1.50
N TRP A 46 -2.39 -0.71 -1.38
CA TRP A 46 -2.42 -1.64 -2.50
C TRP A 46 -3.84 -2.01 -2.87
N TRP A 47 -4.68 -2.34 -1.89
CA TRP A 47 -6.09 -2.64 -2.16
C TRP A 47 -6.79 -1.47 -2.85
N ILE A 48 -6.57 -0.24 -2.38
CA ILE A 48 -7.13 0.97 -3.02
C ILE A 48 -6.65 1.07 -4.47
N GLY A 49 -5.33 0.98 -4.71
CA GLY A 49 -4.79 1.09 -6.06
C GLY A 49 -5.21 -0.03 -7.00
N ASP A 50 -5.27 -1.27 -6.51
CA ASP A 50 -5.68 -2.45 -7.29
C ASP A 50 -7.18 -2.41 -7.62
N LEU A 51 -8.04 -2.01 -6.67
CA LEU A 51 -9.47 -1.81 -6.91
C LEU A 51 -9.70 -0.69 -7.93
N ILE A 52 -8.94 0.41 -7.86
CA ILE A 52 -9.04 1.47 -8.85
C ILE A 52 -8.69 0.96 -10.24
N ASN A 53 -7.50 0.35 -10.40
CA ASN A 53 -7.06 -0.15 -11.70
C ASN A 53 -8.02 -1.21 -12.24
N SER A 54 -8.42 -2.17 -11.42
CA SER A 54 -9.36 -3.20 -11.85
C SER A 54 -10.72 -2.61 -12.20
N GLY A 55 -11.24 -1.65 -11.43
CA GLY A 55 -12.52 -1.03 -11.73
C GLY A 55 -12.49 -0.21 -13.02
N GLU A 56 -11.45 0.59 -13.23
CA GLU A 56 -11.22 1.32 -14.48
C GLU A 56 -11.11 0.36 -15.69
N ASP A 57 -10.36 -0.74 -15.56
CA ASP A 57 -10.17 -1.72 -16.63
C ASP A 57 -11.47 -2.46 -17.02
N HIS A 58 -12.38 -2.70 -16.05
CA HIS A 58 -13.61 -3.47 -16.29
C HIS A 58 -14.81 -2.61 -16.68
N PHE A 59 -14.90 -1.38 -16.16
CA PHE A 59 -16.13 -0.58 -16.23
C PHE A 59 -15.93 0.84 -16.77
N GLY A 60 -14.68 1.29 -16.98
CA GLY A 60 -14.39 2.61 -17.57
C GLY A 60 -15.05 3.78 -16.83
N GLU A 61 -15.81 4.60 -17.57
CA GLU A 61 -16.44 5.83 -17.06
C GLU A 61 -17.45 5.58 -15.93
N GLU A 62 -18.14 4.44 -15.92
CA GLU A 62 -19.10 4.11 -14.87
C GLU A 62 -18.43 3.97 -13.50
N PHE A 63 -17.21 3.43 -13.47
CA PHE A 63 -16.44 3.31 -12.24
C PHE A 63 -15.85 4.66 -11.80
N ALA A 64 -15.51 5.54 -12.73
CA ALA A 64 -15.06 6.89 -12.42
C ALA A 64 -16.13 7.68 -11.63
N ALA A 65 -17.41 7.47 -11.92
CA ALA A 65 -18.52 8.07 -11.16
C ALA A 65 -18.56 7.58 -9.70
N ILE A 66 -18.28 6.29 -9.45
CA ILE A 66 -18.18 5.72 -8.09
C ILE A 66 -17.01 6.33 -7.32
N LEU A 67 -15.86 6.50 -7.98
CA LEU A 67 -14.66 7.10 -7.39
C LEU A 67 -14.91 8.56 -6.99
N GLY A 68 -15.57 9.36 -7.85
CA GLY A 68 -15.84 10.77 -7.60
C GLY A 68 -16.65 11.06 -6.34
N GLY A 69 -17.47 10.10 -5.88
CA GLY A 69 -18.21 10.21 -4.61
C GLY A 69 -17.46 9.69 -3.38
N THR A 70 -16.32 9.00 -3.56
CA THR A 70 -15.66 8.22 -2.50
C THR A 70 -14.22 8.67 -2.22
N LEU A 71 -13.47 9.08 -3.24
CA LEU A 71 -12.04 9.40 -3.16
C LEU A 71 -11.75 10.74 -3.84
N SER A 72 -10.76 11.47 -3.31
CA SER A 72 -10.22 12.63 -4.01
C SER A 72 -9.42 12.19 -5.25
N THR A 73 -9.41 13.02 -6.28
CA THR A 73 -8.61 12.80 -7.50
C THR A 73 -7.12 12.58 -7.17
N GLU A 74 -6.60 13.27 -6.15
CA GLU A 74 -5.21 13.10 -5.70
C GLU A 74 -4.96 11.70 -5.14
N MET A 75 -5.86 11.19 -4.28
CA MET A 75 -5.75 9.84 -3.73
C MET A 75 -5.83 8.78 -4.83
N VAL A 76 -6.77 8.95 -5.77
CA VAL A 76 -6.92 8.07 -6.92
C VAL A 76 -5.62 8.00 -7.70
N SER A 77 -5.10 9.16 -8.12
CA SER A 77 -3.86 9.26 -8.87
C SER A 77 -2.67 8.64 -8.11
N ARG A 78 -2.52 8.95 -6.82
CA ARG A 78 -1.41 8.45 -6.00
C ARG A 78 -1.38 6.92 -5.91
N TYR A 79 -2.48 6.29 -5.53
CA TYR A 79 -2.50 4.85 -5.28
C TYR A 79 -2.57 4.03 -6.57
N ALA A 80 -3.42 4.42 -7.52
CA ALA A 80 -3.57 3.70 -8.78
C ALA A 80 -2.27 3.71 -9.59
N SER A 81 -1.59 4.87 -9.65
CA SER A 81 -0.33 5.06 -10.37
C SER A 81 0.77 4.10 -9.93
N VAL A 82 0.95 3.91 -8.63
CA VAL A 82 1.97 3.00 -8.08
C VAL A 82 1.56 1.55 -8.24
N ALA A 83 0.29 1.22 -7.96
CA ALA A 83 -0.24 -0.14 -8.13
C ALA A 83 -0.11 -0.65 -9.58
N ARG A 84 -0.34 0.23 -10.56
CA ARG A 84 -0.22 -0.05 -11.99
C ARG A 84 1.23 -0.25 -12.43
N ARG A 85 2.13 0.59 -11.93
CA ARG A 85 3.56 0.57 -12.30
C ARG A 85 4.38 -0.51 -11.59
N VAL A 86 3.96 -0.90 -10.38
CA VAL A 86 4.61 -1.94 -9.58
C VAL A 86 3.66 -3.14 -9.50
N PRO A 87 3.76 -4.11 -10.43
CA PRO A 87 2.86 -5.24 -10.49
C PRO A 87 3.01 -6.13 -9.26
N ALA A 88 1.98 -6.91 -8.92
CA ALA A 88 1.94 -7.75 -7.73
C ALA A 88 3.19 -8.65 -7.56
N ARG A 89 3.72 -9.20 -8.65
CA ARG A 89 4.95 -10.02 -8.68
C ARG A 89 6.23 -9.29 -8.21
N ASN A 90 6.25 -7.96 -8.23
CA ASN A 90 7.38 -7.15 -7.78
C ASN A 90 7.22 -6.66 -6.34
N ARG A 91 6.01 -6.74 -5.79
CA ARG A 91 5.70 -6.21 -4.45
C ARG A 91 6.29 -7.12 -3.38
N ARG A 92 6.87 -6.52 -2.35
CA ARG A 92 7.46 -7.20 -1.18
C ARG A 92 6.70 -6.79 0.07
N PRO A 93 5.90 -7.69 0.69
CA PRO A 93 5.04 -7.35 1.83
C PRO A 93 5.76 -6.82 3.08
N LYS A 94 7.08 -7.06 3.19
CA LYS A 94 7.91 -6.54 4.29
C LYS A 94 8.35 -5.09 4.08
N LEU A 95 8.26 -4.57 2.86
CA LEU A 95 8.63 -3.19 2.54
C LEU A 95 7.40 -2.29 2.56
N SER A 96 7.61 -1.01 2.90
CA SER A 96 6.54 -0.02 2.91
C SER A 96 6.04 0.26 1.49
N TRP A 97 4.81 0.75 1.37
CA TRP A 97 4.29 1.24 0.08
C TRP A 97 5.20 2.33 -0.53
N SER A 98 5.74 3.23 0.31
CA SER A 98 6.66 4.30 -0.13
C SER A 98 7.96 3.75 -0.74
N ALA A 99 8.49 2.63 -0.26
CA ALA A 99 9.63 1.96 -0.87
C ALA A 99 9.31 1.51 -2.32
N HIS A 100 8.09 1.03 -2.55
CA HIS A 100 7.65 0.67 -3.90
C HIS A 100 7.40 1.89 -4.78
N ALA A 101 6.84 2.96 -4.22
CA ALA A 101 6.69 4.23 -4.92
C ALA A 101 8.04 4.77 -5.41
N ALA A 102 9.12 4.59 -4.64
CA ALA A 102 10.47 5.00 -5.03
C ALA A 102 10.98 4.30 -6.29
N VAL A 103 10.61 3.04 -6.52
CA VAL A 103 11.03 2.26 -7.70
C VAL A 103 10.02 2.31 -8.85
N ALA A 104 8.83 2.91 -8.67
CA ALA A 104 7.72 2.79 -9.61
C ALA A 104 8.03 3.29 -11.04
N ARG A 105 9.03 4.14 -11.23
CA ARG A 105 9.44 4.64 -12.56
C ARG A 105 10.55 3.81 -13.21
N LEU A 106 11.06 2.79 -12.54
CA LEU A 106 12.05 1.88 -13.08
C LEU A 106 11.38 0.78 -13.91
N GLU A 107 12.16 0.18 -14.82
CA GLU A 107 11.76 -1.04 -15.49
C GLU A 107 11.55 -2.20 -14.51
N ASP A 108 10.70 -3.16 -14.90
CA ASP A 108 10.27 -4.28 -14.07
C ASP A 108 11.43 -5.06 -13.41
N HIS A 109 12.50 -5.31 -14.15
CA HIS A 109 13.65 -6.04 -13.63
C HIS A 109 14.44 -5.21 -12.60
N LEU A 110 14.55 -3.89 -12.80
CA LEU A 110 15.21 -2.98 -11.88
C LEU A 110 14.38 -2.76 -10.60
N GLN A 111 13.06 -2.70 -10.70
CA GLN A 111 12.17 -2.68 -9.54
C GLN A 111 12.44 -3.88 -8.63
N ARG A 112 12.44 -5.10 -9.19
CA ARG A 112 12.70 -6.34 -8.45
C ARG A 112 14.06 -6.33 -7.78
N ARG A 113 15.09 -5.91 -8.51
CA ARG A 113 16.47 -5.79 -8.00
C ARG A 113 16.56 -4.82 -6.83
N MET A 114 16.05 -3.59 -7.00
CA MET A 114 16.17 -2.54 -5.99
C MET A 114 15.37 -2.85 -4.73
N LEU A 115 14.17 -3.41 -4.88
CA LEU A 115 13.37 -3.86 -3.73
C LEU A 115 14.04 -5.05 -3.01
N ALA A 116 14.67 -5.98 -3.74
CA ALA A 116 15.42 -7.08 -3.12
C ALA A 116 16.61 -6.57 -2.29
N LEU A 117 17.34 -5.58 -2.82
CA LEU A 117 18.44 -4.95 -2.11
C LEU A 117 17.94 -4.19 -0.88
N ALA A 118 16.84 -3.45 -0.98
CA ALA A 118 16.28 -2.75 0.17
C ALA A 118 15.89 -3.72 1.31
N GLU A 119 15.28 -4.86 0.99
CA GLU A 119 14.94 -5.89 1.98
C GLU A 119 16.19 -6.53 2.59
N LYS A 120 17.22 -6.81 1.78
CA LYS A 120 18.47 -7.44 2.22
C LYS A 120 19.32 -6.52 3.11
N GLU A 121 19.44 -5.26 2.72
CA GLU A 121 20.33 -4.26 3.36
C GLU A 121 19.60 -3.44 4.43
N GLY A 122 18.29 -3.64 4.62
CA GLY A 122 17.50 -2.93 5.63
C GLY A 122 17.23 -1.46 5.30
N TRP A 123 17.23 -1.09 4.02
CA TRP A 123 16.99 0.30 3.61
C TRP A 123 15.55 0.73 3.89
N ASN A 124 15.40 1.93 4.45
CA ASN A 124 14.10 2.60 4.50
C ASN A 124 13.73 3.18 3.12
N SER A 125 12.55 3.80 3.00
CA SER A 125 12.09 4.37 1.74
C SER A 125 13.00 5.49 1.22
N ASP A 126 13.61 6.27 2.09
CA ASP A 126 14.42 7.42 1.73
C ASP A 126 15.80 6.97 1.23
N ASP A 127 16.39 5.98 1.89
CA ASP A 127 17.63 5.33 1.44
C ASP A 127 17.43 4.69 0.06
N LEU A 128 16.35 3.91 -0.11
CA LEU A 128 16.00 3.33 -1.40
C LEU A 128 15.78 4.41 -2.45
N GLN A 129 15.10 5.51 -2.12
CA GLN A 129 14.88 6.59 -3.07
C GLN A 129 16.20 7.23 -3.52
N LYS A 130 17.17 7.44 -2.62
CA LYS A 130 18.52 7.91 -2.98
C LYS A 130 19.21 6.93 -3.92
N LYS A 131 19.20 5.63 -3.59
CA LYS A 131 19.81 4.58 -4.43
C LYS A 131 19.16 4.45 -5.81
N VAL A 132 17.85 4.64 -5.91
CA VAL A 132 17.16 4.68 -7.20
C VAL A 132 17.59 5.90 -8.03
N ARG A 133 17.75 7.08 -7.41
CA ARG A 133 18.23 8.27 -8.13
C ARG A 133 19.66 8.10 -8.66
N GLU A 134 20.55 7.52 -7.86
CA GLU A 134 21.92 7.18 -8.26
C GLU A 134 21.90 6.26 -9.50
N LEU A 135 21.14 5.15 -9.43
CA LEU A 135 20.99 4.21 -10.54
C LEU A 135 20.46 4.89 -11.82
N VAL A 136 19.44 5.75 -11.70
CA VAL A 136 18.87 6.45 -12.86
C VAL A 136 19.89 7.41 -13.50
N ALA A 137 20.69 8.11 -12.69
CA ALA A 137 21.74 8.98 -13.21
C ALA A 137 22.82 8.17 -13.94
N GLU A 138 23.23 7.02 -13.38
CA GLU A 138 24.21 6.13 -14.01
C GLU A 138 23.71 5.57 -15.35
N LEU A 139 22.43 5.20 -15.45
CA LEU A 139 21.84 4.71 -16.69
C LEU A 139 21.81 5.79 -17.78
N LYS A 140 21.50 7.03 -17.42
CA LYS A 140 21.50 8.17 -18.35
C LYS A 140 22.89 8.49 -18.89
N ASN A 141 23.94 8.31 -18.09
CA ASN A 141 25.31 8.58 -18.52
C ASN A 141 25.89 7.48 -19.44
N LYS A 142 25.22 6.33 -19.53
CA LYS A 142 25.63 5.17 -20.34
C LYS A 142 24.82 5.02 -21.64
N ALA A 143 23.75 5.81 -21.78
CA ALA A 143 22.90 5.86 -22.97
C ALA A 143 23.36 6.99 -23.89
#